data_AF-M5PGH8-F1
#
_entry.id   AF-M5PGH8-F1
#
_cell.length_a   1.000
_cell.length_b   1.000
_cell.length_c   1.000
_cell.angle_alpha   90.00
_cell.angle_beta   90.00
_cell.angle_gamma   90.00
#
_symmetry.space_group_name_H-M   'P 1'
#
loop_
_entity.id
_entity.type
_entity.pdbx_description
1 polymer ?
#
loop_
_entity_poly.entity_id
_entity_poly.type
_entity_poly.pdbx_seq_one_letter_code
_entity_poly.pdbx_strand_id
1 'polypeptide(L)' 'MEWLQSILPDKDANFYFCGPISFMKAINNALKQWGVPKNNIHYEVFNPIAILGEE' A
#
# COMPACT_ATOMS: atom_id res chain seq x y z
N MET A 1 12.58 5.00 2.48
CA MET A 1 11.23 5.42 2.98
C MET A 1 11.30 6.69 3.83
N GLU A 2 12.46 7.36 3.82
CA GLU A 2 12.78 8.50 4.69
C GLU A 2 11.84 9.70 4.50
N TRP A 3 11.46 9.99 3.25
CA TRP A 3 10.54 11.09 2.97
C TRP A 3 9.16 10.89 3.61
N LEU A 4 8.58 9.68 3.52
CA LEU A 4 7.25 9.43 4.10
C LEU A 4 7.30 9.50 5.64
N GLN A 5 8.41 9.06 6.23
CA GLN A 5 8.64 9.12 7.68
C GLN A 5 8.89 10.55 8.18
N SER A 6 9.40 11.46 7.34
CA SER A 6 9.66 12.84 7.73
C SER A 6 8.42 13.73 7.67
N ILE A 7 7.40 13.36 6.89
CA ILE A 7 6.16 14.13 6.73
C ILE A 7 5.02 13.63 7.61
N LEU A 8 5.12 12.41 8.15
CA LEU A 8 4.11 11.85 9.04
C LEU A 8 4.55 12.02 10.51
N PRO A 9 3.62 12.36 11.42
CA PRO A 9 3.94 12.50 12.84
C PRO A 9 4.35 11.16 13.47
N ASP A 10 3.75 10.06 13.02
CA ASP A 10 4.06 8.69 13.42
C ASP A 10 3.56 7.70 12.34
N LYS A 11 3.55 6.40 12.69
CA LYS A 11 3.11 5.30 11.81
C LYS A 11 1.67 4.83 12.06
N ASP A 12 0.92 5.50 12.94
CA ASP A 12 -0.48 5.21 13.26
C ASP A 12 -1.41 5.90 12.26
N ALA A 13 -1.30 5.48 11.01
CA ALA A 13 -2.11 5.95 9.90
C ALA A 13 -2.60 4.78 9.07
N ASN A 14 -3.69 4.97 8.33
CA ASN A 14 -4.15 4.02 7.33
C ASN A 14 -3.48 4.32 5.99
N PHE A 15 -2.82 3.32 5.41
CA PHE A 15 -2.08 3.43 4.16
C PHE A 15 -2.87 2.75 3.05
N TYR A 16 -3.25 3.53 2.02
CA TYR A 16 -3.96 3.04 0.83
C TYR A 16 -3.08 3.22 -0.39
N PHE A 17 -2.88 2.15 -1.16
CA PHE A 17 -2.10 2.21 -2.40
C PHE A 17 -2.61 1.20 -3.44
N CYS A 18 -2.50 1.54 -4.70
CA CYS A 18 -2.86 0.71 -5.84
C CYS A 18 -1.78 0.81 -6.92
N GLY A 19 -1.67 -0.19 -7.80
CA GLY A 19 -0.72 -0.15 -8.91
C GLY A 19 -0.28 -1.52 -9.40
N PRO A 20 0.83 -1.59 -10.14
CA PRO A 20 1.42 -2.86 -10.57
C PRO A 20 1.80 -3.75 -9.39
N ILE A 21 1.75 -5.07 -9.58
CA ILE A 21 2.05 -6.05 -8.51
C ILE A 21 3.43 -5.84 -7.88
N SER A 22 4.45 -5.53 -8.70
CA SER A 22 5.81 -5.26 -8.21
C SER A 22 5.86 -4.03 -7.30
N PHE A 23 5.18 -2.95 -7.68
CA PHE A 23 5.05 -1.73 -6.88
C PHE A 23 4.34 -2.01 -5.56
N MET A 24 3.18 -2.66 -5.60
CA MET A 24 2.42 -2.97 -4.38
C MET A 24 3.21 -3.87 -3.43
N LYS A 25 3.95 -4.86 -3.92
CA LYS A 25 4.84 -5.69 -3.10
C LYS A 25 5.93 -4.85 -2.43
N ALA A 26 6.55 -3.93 -3.17
CA ALA A 26 7.59 -3.06 -2.63
C ALA A 26 7.06 -2.16 -1.50
N ILE A 27 5.91 -1.50 -1.71
CA ILE A 27 5.28 -0.64 -0.70
C ILE A 27 4.83 -1.43 0.53
N ASN A 28 4.15 -2.57 0.33
CA ASN A 28 3.69 -3.42 1.42
C ASN A 28 4.86 -3.91 2.29
N ASN A 29 5.98 -4.29 1.68
CA ASN A 29 7.17 -4.71 2.42
C ASN A 29 7.80 -3.55 3.19
N ALA A 30 7.88 -2.36 2.59
CA ALA A 30 8.41 -1.17 3.27
C ALA A 30 7.57 -0.78 4.49
N LEU A 31 6.24 -0.79 4.38
CA LEU A 31 5.33 -0.47 5.49
C LEU A 31 5.41 -1.51 6.62
N LYS A 32 5.53 -2.80 6.27
CA LYS A 32 5.74 -3.88 7.25
C LYS A 32 7.07 -3.74 7.99
N GLN A 33 8.16 -3.44 7.28
CA GLN A 33 9.47 -3.21 7.88
C GLN A 33 9.48 -1.98 8.79
N TRP A 34 8.67 -0.97 8.47
CA TRP A 34 8.45 0.19 9.34
C TRP A 34 7.54 -0.12 10.55
N GLY A 35 6.94 -1.31 10.62
CA GLY A 35 6.11 -1.74 11.75
C GLY A 35 4.71 -1.15 11.75
N VAL A 36 4.17 -0.81 10.58
CA VAL A 36 2.75 -0.45 10.42
C VAL A 36 1.89 -1.70 10.69
N PRO A 37 0.84 -1.61 11.53
CA PRO A 37 -0.07 -2.72 11.77
C PRO A 37 -0.71 -3.21 10.48
N LYS A 38 -0.84 -4.54 10.31
CA LYS A 38 -1.45 -5.13 9.11
C LYS A 38 -2.86 -4.57 8.81
N ASN A 39 -3.63 -4.28 9.85
CA ASN A 39 -4.98 -3.74 9.73
C ASN A 39 -5.04 -2.34 9.14
N ASN A 40 -3.91 -1.63 9.11
CA ASN A 40 -3.79 -0.27 8.57
C ASN A 40 -3.16 -0.25 7.16
N ILE A 41 -2.93 -1.42 6.55
CA ILE A 41 -2.33 -1.54 5.21
C ILE A 41 -3.41 -2.05 4.25
N HIS A 42 -3.82 -1.18 3.33
CA HIS A 42 -4.87 -1.45 2.36
C HIS A 42 -4.34 -1.29 0.94
N TYR A 43 -4.64 -2.25 0.07
CA TYR A 43 -4.22 -2.17 -1.31
C TYR A 43 -5.24 -2.81 -2.25
N GLU A 44 -5.26 -2.30 -3.47
CA GLU A 44 -6.10 -2.81 -4.54
C GLU A 44 -5.25 -3.06 -5.79
N VAL A 45 -5.39 -4.26 -6.35
CA VAL A 45 -4.72 -4.63 -7.59
C VAL A 45 -5.53 -4.04 -8.73
N PHE A 46 -4.91 -3.20 -9.56
CA PHE A 46 -5.50 -2.84 -10.85
C PHE A 46 -5.54 -4.09 -11.73
N ASN A 47 -6.66 -4.79 -11.71
CA ASN A 47 -6.96 -5.86 -12.64
C ASN A 47 -7.70 -5.27 -13.85
N PRO A 48 -7.07 -5.16 -15.03
CA PRO A 48 -7.74 -4.62 -16.21
C PRO A 48 -8.97 -5.45 -16.63
N ILE A 49 -9.05 -6.73 -16.23
CA ILE A 49 -10.20 -7.59 -16.50
C ILE A 49 -11.44 -7.12 -15.72
N ALA A 50 -11.27 -6.65 -14.48
CA ALA A 50 -12.39 -6.16 -13.67
C ALA A 50 -12.99 -4.84 -14.19
N ILE A 51 -12.25 -4.08 -15.00
CA ILE A 51 -12.69 -2.80 -15.59
C ILE A 51 -13.62 -3.03 -16.79
N LEU A 52 -13.61 -4.22 -17.39
CA LEU A 52 -14.45 -4.56 -18.54
C LEU A 52 -15.71 -5.35 -18.20
N GLY A 53 -16.01 -5.53 -16.91
CA GLY A 53 -17.31 -6.01 -16.46
C GLY A 53 -17.66 -7.42 -16.95
N GLU A 54 -16.87 -8.41 -16.57
CA GLU A 54 -17.37 -9.79 -16.44
C GLU A 54 -16.81 -10.37 -15.13
N GLU A 55 -17.73 -10.76 -14.24
CA GLU A 55 -17.47 -11.48 -12.97
C GLU A 55 -16.96 -12.91 -13.22
#